data_AF-M6QB54-F1
#
_entry.id   AF-M6QB54-F1
#
_cell.length_a   1.000
_cell.length_b   1.000
_cell.length_c   1.000
_cell.angle_alpha   90.00
_cell.angle_beta   90.00
_cell.angle_gamma   90.00
#
_symmetry.space_group_name_H-M   'P 1'
#
loop_
_entity.id
_entity.type
_entity.pdbx_description
1 polymer ?
#
loop_
_entity_poly.entity_id
_entity_poly.type
_entity_poly.pdbx_seq_one_letter_code
_entity_poly.pdbx_strand_id
1 'polypeptide(L)'
;MYPLSLELQYSKLWKDEVSRFAKQVNSVILKGVQAYSKEARADSYFFEPVVRLDVSDLRILLGQLKSQYGDFAPRKEFESQIKRNVQMIDAWSRDKTNSFIGKQYESMNSPRAGVVGGDRSAFRVPAIPISQKESTEVWNRVNQMIKEQSSLASNAFREHFDRVQKIVTDGLSKGLKYQDIASQIQNATGISERRAEFWAKDQTGKFFSQQSRFRQTKAGFPGYYWRSQKDSRVRDTHAHVADKFYTWDSPPLVNRKGGLQARLAPGDDYRCRCWAEPSWGPQTNKKQNTKNQVSIPKLILPSTSPTQTIVPISHSINLNLPDPTVHANIQKTISDLDSFLKFPKDRTGIGVHYLSGSMLKTNISGRFNPNANRIELNGSHTFKDTYQSTFVHEFGHMIDYSWIGQPGRYESTSTELSEFKSAVENTELYKRLKKIGMTGKIMLPGIQTVLLNQSQRKLIPYLISQEELFARAVELWTAKKTNSKNLIAQIRKKGNMNFVNHYWDEDDFESVNSALDNIFGKMGYLK
;
A
#
# COMPACT_ATOMS: atom_id res chain seq x y z
N MET A 1 -24.08 9.64 8.20
CA MET A 1 -24.70 8.47 7.55
C MET A 1 -23.89 8.10 6.31
N TYR A 2 -23.69 6.80 6.08
CA TYR A 2 -22.94 6.26 4.94
C TYR A 2 -23.70 6.38 3.60
N PRO A 3 -23.04 6.67 2.45
CA PRO A 3 -23.70 6.85 1.17
C PRO A 3 -23.99 5.53 0.43
N LEU A 4 -24.96 4.75 0.91
CA LEU A 4 -25.26 3.41 0.37
C LEU A 4 -25.69 3.43 -1.11
N SER A 5 -26.47 4.43 -1.52
CA SER A 5 -26.92 4.56 -2.91
C SER A 5 -25.77 4.79 -3.89
N LEU A 6 -24.80 5.64 -3.51
CA LEU A 6 -23.61 5.90 -4.32
C LEU A 6 -22.72 4.66 -4.42
N GLU A 7 -22.56 3.90 -3.33
CA GLU A 7 -21.84 2.62 -3.33
C GLU A 7 -22.48 1.62 -4.31
N LEU A 8 -23.80 1.46 -4.27
CA LEU A 8 -24.52 0.55 -5.16
C LEU A 8 -24.38 0.96 -6.63
N GLN A 9 -24.57 2.25 -6.93
CA GLN A 9 -24.37 2.79 -8.27
C GLN A 9 -22.93 2.56 -8.76
N TYR A 10 -21.93 2.77 -7.90
CA TYR A 10 -20.53 2.56 -8.25
C TYR A 10 -20.22 1.10 -8.53
N SER A 11 -20.74 0.21 -7.69
CA SER A 11 -20.52 -1.23 -7.86
C SER A 11 -21.14 -1.76 -9.16
N LYS A 12 -22.33 -1.29 -9.52
CA LYS A 12 -22.99 -1.62 -10.78
C LYS A 12 -22.18 -1.09 -11.96
N LEU A 13 -21.70 0.15 -11.89
CA LEU A 13 -20.85 0.74 -12.91
C LEU A 13 -19.61 -0.12 -13.21
N TRP A 14 -18.90 -0.57 -12.17
CA TRP A 14 -17.73 -1.45 -12.32
C TRP A 14 -18.07 -2.80 -12.92
N LYS A 15 -19.16 -3.43 -12.45
CA LYS A 15 -19.66 -4.69 -12.98
C LYS A 15 -19.96 -4.57 -14.47
N ASP A 16 -20.71 -3.54 -14.85
CA ASP A 16 -21.14 -3.31 -16.23
C ASP A 16 -19.93 -3.07 -17.15
N GLU A 17 -18.92 -2.35 -16.67
CA GLU A 17 -17.71 -2.10 -17.45
C GLU A 17 -16.87 -3.36 -17.66
N VAL A 18 -16.65 -4.15 -16.60
CA VAL A 18 -15.97 -5.45 -16.73
C VAL A 18 -16.76 -6.40 -17.63
N SER A 19 -18.09 -6.41 -17.53
CA SER A 19 -18.95 -7.23 -18.39
C SER A 19 -18.83 -6.83 -19.86
N ARG A 20 -18.81 -5.52 -20.16
CA ARG A 20 -18.60 -5.02 -21.52
C ARG A 20 -17.23 -5.44 -22.07
N PHE A 21 -16.18 -5.21 -21.30
CA PHE A 21 -14.82 -5.61 -21.69
C PHE A 21 -14.73 -7.13 -21.93
N ALA A 22 -15.25 -7.93 -21.01
CA ALA A 22 -15.28 -9.38 -21.10
C ALA A 22 -16.05 -9.84 -22.35
N LYS A 23 -17.23 -9.28 -22.64
CA LYS A 23 -17.99 -9.60 -23.86
C LYS A 23 -17.17 -9.35 -25.12
N GLN A 24 -16.49 -8.21 -25.20
CA GLN A 24 -15.66 -7.87 -26.35
C GLN A 24 -14.53 -8.89 -26.53
N VAL A 25 -13.71 -9.08 -25.50
CA VAL A 25 -12.56 -9.99 -25.54
C VAL A 25 -12.98 -11.44 -25.78
N ASN A 26 -13.95 -11.94 -25.02
CA ASN A 26 -14.40 -13.33 -25.10
C ASN A 26 -15.00 -13.63 -26.47
N SER A 27 -15.69 -12.68 -27.11
CA SER A 27 -16.25 -12.89 -28.44
C SER A 27 -15.17 -13.15 -29.50
N VAL A 28 -14.05 -12.44 -29.43
CA VAL A 28 -12.95 -12.59 -30.39
C VAL A 28 -12.20 -13.90 -30.12
N ILE A 29 -11.93 -14.19 -28.84
CA ILE A 29 -11.26 -15.42 -28.43
C ILE A 29 -12.09 -16.65 -28.81
N LEU A 30 -13.39 -16.67 -28.50
CA LEU A 30 -14.25 -17.80 -28.82
C LEU A 30 -14.37 -18.04 -30.32
N LYS A 31 -14.42 -16.99 -31.15
CA LYS A 31 -14.37 -17.14 -32.62
C LYS A 31 -13.07 -17.80 -33.06
N GLY A 32 -11.93 -17.41 -32.49
CA GLY A 32 -10.63 -18.02 -32.76
C GLY A 32 -10.58 -19.50 -32.36
N VAL A 33 -11.05 -19.83 -31.15
CA VAL A 33 -11.15 -21.23 -30.68
C VAL A 33 -12.07 -22.05 -31.58
N GLN A 34 -13.21 -21.47 -32.02
CA GLN A 34 -14.15 -22.17 -32.88
C GLN A 34 -13.54 -22.47 -34.25
N ALA A 35 -12.86 -21.51 -34.88
CA ALA A 35 -12.17 -21.69 -36.15
C ALA A 35 -11.12 -22.81 -36.06
N TYR A 36 -10.24 -22.73 -35.06
CA TYR A 36 -9.23 -23.75 -34.78
C TYR A 36 -9.83 -25.15 -34.56
N SER A 37 -10.92 -25.25 -33.79
CA SER A 37 -11.58 -26.53 -33.53
C SER A 37 -12.26 -27.17 -34.75
N LYS A 38 -12.49 -26.39 -35.82
CA LYS A 38 -13.03 -26.90 -37.09
C LYS A 38 -11.90 -27.40 -37.99
N GLU A 39 -10.82 -26.62 -38.12
CA GLU A 39 -9.61 -26.97 -38.89
C GLU A 39 -8.97 -28.25 -38.33
N ALA A 40 -8.74 -28.30 -37.02
CA ALA A 40 -8.22 -29.49 -36.34
C ALA A 40 -9.04 -30.77 -36.57
N ARG A 41 -10.38 -30.64 -36.73
CA ARG A 41 -11.24 -31.79 -37.06
C ARG A 41 -11.08 -32.21 -38.52
N ALA A 42 -10.94 -31.27 -39.44
CA ALA A 42 -10.75 -31.57 -40.86
C ALA A 42 -9.45 -32.36 -41.08
N ASP A 43 -8.36 -31.97 -40.41
CA ASP A 43 -7.06 -32.66 -40.50
C ASP A 43 -7.10 -34.08 -39.91
N SER A 44 -7.88 -34.28 -38.84
CA SER A 44 -8.05 -35.59 -38.19
C SER A 44 -8.81 -36.63 -39.04
N TYR A 45 -9.51 -36.22 -40.11
CA TYR A 45 -10.16 -37.15 -41.03
C TYR A 45 -9.18 -37.84 -41.99
N PHE A 46 -7.96 -37.31 -42.14
CA PHE A 46 -6.98 -37.80 -43.11
C PHE A 46 -5.84 -38.64 -42.51
N PHE A 47 -5.69 -38.71 -41.18
CA PHE A 47 -4.61 -39.46 -40.50
C PHE A 47 -5.06 -40.10 -39.17
N GLU A 48 -4.46 -41.25 -38.80
CA GLU A 48 -4.64 -41.90 -37.49
C GLU A 48 -4.31 -40.94 -36.32
N PRO A 49 -4.99 -41.07 -35.16
CA PRO A 49 -5.12 -39.98 -34.19
C PRO A 49 -3.90 -39.87 -33.28
N VAL A 50 -2.80 -39.32 -33.77
CA VAL A 50 -1.67 -38.89 -32.94
C VAL A 50 -1.14 -37.53 -33.42
N VAL A 51 -2.02 -36.53 -33.51
CA VAL A 51 -1.58 -35.15 -33.69
C VAL A 51 -1.65 -34.45 -32.34
N ARG A 52 -0.50 -34.19 -31.73
CA ARG A 52 -0.39 -33.15 -30.70
C ARG A 52 -0.79 -31.85 -31.37
N LEU A 53 -2.02 -31.40 -31.10
CA LEU A 53 -2.59 -30.16 -31.61
C LEU A 53 -1.59 -29.00 -31.43
N ASP A 54 -1.03 -28.51 -32.53
CA ASP A 54 -0.13 -27.36 -32.50
C ASP A 54 -0.97 -26.13 -32.17
N VAL A 55 -0.75 -25.57 -30.98
CA VAL A 55 -1.51 -24.42 -30.46
C VAL A 55 -0.82 -23.08 -30.82
N SER A 56 0.22 -23.12 -31.66
CA SER A 56 1.07 -21.97 -31.97
C SER A 56 0.31 -20.81 -32.61
N ASP A 57 -0.53 -21.07 -33.60
CA ASP A 57 -1.33 -20.03 -34.27
C ASP A 57 -2.31 -19.33 -33.32
N LEU A 58 -2.87 -20.10 -32.38
CA LEU A 58 -3.79 -19.56 -31.40
C LEU A 58 -3.06 -18.81 -30.28
N ARG A 59 -1.81 -19.20 -29.97
CA ARG A 59 -0.92 -18.40 -29.11
C ARG A 59 -0.52 -17.09 -29.78
N ILE A 60 -0.29 -17.10 -31.10
CA ILE A 60 -0.03 -15.88 -31.88
C ILE A 60 -1.27 -14.97 -31.83
N LEU A 61 -2.47 -15.50 -32.07
CA LEU A 61 -3.73 -14.76 -31.92
C LEU A 61 -3.86 -14.15 -30.51
N LEU A 62 -3.64 -14.93 -29.46
CA LEU A 62 -3.68 -14.44 -28.07
C LEU A 62 -2.61 -13.36 -27.81
N GLY A 63 -1.43 -13.50 -28.40
CA GLY A 63 -0.37 -12.49 -28.37
C GLY A 63 -0.74 -11.21 -29.14
N GLN A 64 -1.37 -11.32 -30.30
CA GLN A 64 -1.90 -10.20 -31.08
C GLN A 64 -3.02 -9.50 -30.33
N LEU A 65 -3.94 -10.24 -29.70
CA LEU A 65 -4.97 -9.67 -28.84
C LEU A 65 -4.33 -8.96 -27.65
N LYS A 66 -3.30 -9.53 -27.02
CA LYS A 66 -2.56 -8.84 -25.96
C LYS A 66 -1.90 -7.54 -26.45
N SER A 67 -1.41 -7.51 -27.69
CA SER A 67 -0.84 -6.31 -28.33
C SER A 67 -1.93 -5.28 -28.68
N GLN A 68 -3.04 -5.72 -29.28
CA GLN A 68 -4.16 -4.89 -29.71
C GLN A 68 -4.94 -4.30 -28.53
N TYR A 69 -5.16 -5.08 -27.48
CA TYR A 69 -5.77 -4.65 -26.22
C TYR A 69 -4.70 -4.10 -25.23
N GLY A 70 -3.47 -3.89 -25.71
CA GLY A 70 -2.27 -3.51 -24.98
C GLY A 70 -2.22 -2.08 -24.46
N ASP A 71 -3.04 -1.83 -23.43
CA ASP A 71 -2.74 -1.08 -22.19
C ASP A 71 -3.89 -1.24 -21.17
N PHE A 72 -4.94 -2.02 -21.50
CA PHE A 72 -6.13 -2.28 -20.68
C PHE A 72 -6.68 -1.02 -19.99
N ALA A 73 -6.60 0.11 -20.68
CA ALA A 73 -7.11 1.36 -20.16
C ALA A 73 -8.64 1.31 -20.14
N PRO A 74 -9.29 1.72 -19.04
CA PRO A 74 -10.73 1.93 -19.06
C PRO A 74 -11.13 2.95 -20.11
N ARG A 75 -12.38 2.86 -20.58
CA ARG A 75 -12.94 3.86 -21.50
C ARG A 75 -12.99 5.22 -20.83
N LYS A 76 -12.81 6.29 -21.61
CA LYS A 76 -12.89 7.68 -21.12
C LYS A 76 -14.23 7.97 -20.43
N GLU A 77 -15.33 7.37 -20.90
CA GLU A 77 -16.63 7.53 -20.26
C GLU A 77 -16.66 6.91 -18.86
N PHE A 78 -16.03 5.74 -18.68
CA PHE A 78 -15.91 5.07 -17.39
C PHE A 78 -15.04 5.87 -16.41
N GLU A 79 -13.89 6.37 -16.87
CA GLU A 79 -13.04 7.26 -16.06
C GLU A 79 -13.78 8.53 -15.64
N SER A 80 -14.55 9.13 -16.55
CA SER A 80 -15.39 10.28 -16.26
C SER A 80 -16.49 9.97 -15.23
N GLN A 81 -17.00 8.75 -15.22
CA GLN A 81 -17.99 8.29 -14.24
C GLN A 81 -17.35 7.96 -12.88
N ILE A 82 -16.13 7.40 -12.86
CA ILE A 82 -15.31 7.26 -11.65
C ILE A 82 -15.13 8.64 -11.01
N LYS A 83 -14.65 9.62 -11.78
CA LYS A 83 -14.43 10.99 -11.30
C LYS A 83 -15.70 11.58 -10.69
N ARG A 84 -16.84 11.47 -11.39
CA ARG A 84 -18.14 11.92 -10.89
C ARG A 84 -18.53 11.23 -9.58
N ASN A 85 -18.33 9.92 -9.46
CA ASN A 85 -18.68 9.19 -8.24
C ASN A 85 -17.82 9.60 -7.04
N VAL A 86 -16.49 9.70 -7.24
CA VAL A 86 -15.56 10.17 -6.19
C VAL A 86 -15.95 11.57 -5.73
N GLN A 87 -16.27 12.48 -6.65
CA GLN A 87 -16.75 13.82 -6.32
C GLN A 87 -18.07 13.81 -5.53
N MET A 88 -19.02 12.94 -5.89
CA MET A 88 -20.28 12.79 -5.13
C MET A 88 -20.05 12.25 -3.71
N ILE A 89 -19.15 11.28 -3.53
CA ILE A 89 -18.79 10.75 -2.20
C ILE A 89 -18.12 11.83 -1.35
N ASP A 90 -17.22 12.62 -1.95
CA ASP A 90 -16.60 13.74 -1.25
C ASP A 90 -17.62 14.80 -0.85
N ALA A 91 -18.49 15.20 -1.78
CA ALA A 91 -19.57 16.16 -1.51
C ALA A 91 -20.51 15.66 -0.41
N TRP A 92 -20.80 14.36 -0.39
CA TRP A 92 -21.58 13.72 0.67
C TRP A 92 -20.86 13.80 2.03
N SER A 93 -19.56 13.49 2.08
CA SER A 93 -18.76 13.63 3.31
C SER A 93 -18.75 15.06 3.84
N ARG A 94 -18.63 16.05 2.94
CA ARG A 94 -18.72 17.48 3.25
C ARG A 94 -20.07 17.85 3.83
N ASP A 95 -21.16 17.50 3.15
CA ASP A 95 -22.54 17.76 3.59
C ASP A 95 -22.79 17.20 4.99
N LYS A 96 -22.41 15.94 5.25
CA LYS A 96 -22.63 15.31 6.56
C LYS A 96 -21.80 15.92 7.68
N THR A 97 -20.57 16.32 7.40
CA THR A 97 -19.74 17.03 8.38
C THR A 97 -20.35 18.39 8.71
N ASN A 98 -20.76 19.16 7.69
CA ASN A 98 -21.37 20.49 7.87
C ASN A 98 -22.72 20.42 8.56
N SER A 99 -23.58 19.46 8.20
CA SER A 99 -24.87 19.24 8.86
C SER A 99 -24.70 18.92 10.34
N PHE A 100 -23.68 18.13 10.70
CA PHE A 100 -23.39 17.84 12.11
C PHE A 100 -22.93 19.10 12.86
N ILE A 101 -22.01 19.86 12.27
CA ILE A 101 -21.55 21.14 12.82
C ILE A 101 -22.74 22.08 13.04
N GLY A 102 -23.63 22.21 12.06
CA GLY A 102 -24.84 23.05 12.14
C GLY A 102 -25.78 22.62 13.26
N LYS A 103 -26.13 21.32 13.33
CA LYS A 103 -26.96 20.78 14.43
C LYS A 103 -26.35 21.03 15.80
N GLN A 104 -25.03 20.93 15.91
CA GLN A 104 -24.33 21.19 17.15
C GLN A 104 -24.41 22.67 17.54
N TYR A 105 -24.21 23.59 16.59
CA TYR A 105 -24.42 25.03 16.83
C TYR A 105 -25.85 25.34 17.26
N GLU A 106 -26.84 24.78 16.59
CA GLU A 106 -28.24 24.94 16.97
C GLU A 106 -28.49 24.42 18.38
N SER A 107 -27.94 23.26 18.76
CA SER A 107 -28.07 22.72 20.12
C SER A 107 -27.37 23.56 21.19
N MET A 108 -26.25 24.21 20.85
CA MET A 108 -25.50 25.10 21.74
C MET A 108 -26.17 26.48 21.88
N ASN A 109 -26.82 26.95 20.83
CA ASN A 109 -27.48 28.25 20.76
C ASN A 109 -29.00 28.19 21.05
N SER A 110 -29.58 27.00 21.21
CA SER A 110 -30.97 26.84 21.63
C SER A 110 -31.13 27.18 23.12
N PRO A 111 -32.17 27.93 23.52
CA PRO A 111 -32.42 28.19 24.93
C PRO A 111 -32.58 26.87 25.69
N ARG A 112 -31.75 26.64 26.70
CA ARG A 112 -31.98 25.54 27.65
C ARG A 112 -33.30 25.81 28.36
N ALA A 113 -34.27 24.89 28.25
CA ALA A 113 -35.49 24.96 29.03
C ALA A 113 -35.14 25.03 30.53
N GLY A 114 -35.46 26.14 31.18
CA GLY A 114 -35.24 26.37 32.62
C GLY A 114 -34.26 27.46 33.01
N VAL A 115 -33.63 28.21 32.08
CA VAL A 115 -32.75 29.34 32.46
C VAL A 115 -33.48 30.67 32.27
N VAL A 116 -34.19 31.10 33.31
CA VAL A 116 -34.72 32.46 33.43
C VAL A 116 -33.64 33.32 34.10
N GLY A 117 -33.13 34.34 33.40
CA GLY A 117 -32.42 35.47 34.05
C GLY A 117 -30.88 35.53 33.99
N GLY A 118 -30.22 35.05 32.94
CA GLY A 118 -28.77 35.29 32.72
C GLY A 118 -28.48 36.04 31.42
N ASP A 119 -27.50 36.95 31.43
CA ASP A 119 -27.06 37.71 30.25
C ASP A 119 -26.66 36.77 29.11
N ARG A 120 -27.46 36.82 28.04
CA ARG A 120 -27.40 35.95 26.86
C ARG A 120 -26.19 36.23 25.97
N SER A 121 -25.48 37.33 26.20
CA SER A 121 -24.29 37.71 25.41
C SER A 121 -23.03 36.93 25.79
N ALA A 122 -22.95 36.39 27.01
CA ALA A 122 -21.75 35.76 27.56
C ALA A 122 -21.53 34.28 27.14
N PHE A 123 -22.53 33.64 26.52
CA PHE A 123 -22.47 32.22 26.12
C PHE A 123 -22.54 32.03 24.60
N ARG A 124 -21.84 32.86 23.83
CA ARG A 124 -21.62 32.58 22.40
C ARG A 124 -20.32 31.80 22.24
N VAL A 125 -20.43 30.53 21.85
CA VAL A 125 -19.27 29.77 21.38
C VAL A 125 -18.78 30.42 20.07
N PRO A 126 -17.47 30.68 19.89
CA PRO A 126 -16.94 31.25 18.66
C PRO A 126 -17.35 30.41 17.45
N ALA A 127 -17.79 31.05 16.37
CA ALA A 127 -18.06 30.36 15.12
C ALA A 127 -16.75 29.75 14.59
N ILE A 128 -16.64 28.42 14.60
CA ILE A 128 -15.67 27.64 13.81
C ILE A 128 -15.90 28.05 12.35
N PRO A 129 -14.93 28.73 11.72
CA PRO A 129 -15.07 29.14 10.33
C PRO A 129 -15.11 27.90 9.44
N ILE A 130 -16.24 27.69 8.76
CA ILE A 130 -16.35 26.68 7.71
C ILE A 130 -15.58 27.23 6.50
N SER A 131 -14.40 26.69 6.23
CA SER A 131 -13.63 27.08 5.04
C SER A 131 -14.45 26.80 3.78
N GLN A 132 -14.91 27.87 3.11
CA GLN A 132 -15.66 27.77 1.85
C GLN A 132 -14.76 27.44 0.65
N LYS A 133 -13.45 27.74 0.74
CA LYS A 133 -12.47 27.34 -0.28
C LYS A 133 -11.93 25.96 0.08
N GLU A 134 -12.12 25.00 -0.82
CA GLU A 134 -11.57 23.67 -0.65
C GLU A 134 -10.05 23.72 -0.74
N SER A 135 -9.38 23.29 0.32
CA SER A 135 -7.91 23.25 0.38
C SER A 135 -7.36 22.37 -0.73
N THR A 136 -6.22 22.74 -1.32
CA THR A 136 -5.48 21.94 -2.31
C THR A 136 -5.27 20.49 -1.87
N GLU A 137 -5.13 20.25 -0.57
CA GLU A 137 -4.97 18.92 0.05
C GLU A 137 -6.18 17.99 -0.21
N VAL A 138 -7.41 18.52 -0.23
CA VAL A 138 -8.64 17.76 -0.54
C VAL A 138 -8.64 17.33 -2.00
N TRP A 139 -8.34 18.26 -2.90
CA TRP A 139 -8.29 17.99 -4.33
C TRP A 139 -7.18 17.00 -4.70
N ASN A 140 -6.03 17.07 -4.03
CA ASN A 140 -4.95 16.10 -4.21
C ASN A 140 -5.39 14.68 -3.83
N ARG A 141 -6.12 14.50 -2.71
CA ARG A 141 -6.67 13.21 -2.29
C ARG A 141 -7.72 12.68 -3.26
N VAL A 142 -8.64 13.53 -3.72
CA VAL A 142 -9.64 13.17 -4.74
C VAL A 142 -8.96 12.70 -6.03
N ASN A 143 -7.97 13.46 -6.51
CA ASN A 143 -7.22 13.10 -7.72
C ASN A 143 -6.41 11.82 -7.55
N GLN A 144 -5.82 11.59 -6.38
CA GLN A 144 -5.13 10.34 -6.05
C GLN A 144 -6.10 9.15 -6.09
N MET A 145 -7.26 9.28 -5.45
CA MET A 145 -8.30 8.24 -5.46
C MET A 145 -8.74 7.92 -6.90
N ILE A 146 -8.98 8.92 -7.74
CA ILE A 146 -9.34 8.70 -9.15
C ILE A 146 -8.26 7.88 -9.88
N LYS A 147 -6.98 8.23 -9.69
CA LYS A 147 -5.85 7.48 -10.29
C LYS A 147 -5.80 6.03 -9.80
N GLU A 148 -5.97 5.82 -8.49
CA GLU A 148 -6.00 4.49 -7.88
C GLU A 148 -7.16 3.64 -8.43
N GLN A 149 -8.36 4.23 -8.57
CA GLN A 149 -9.52 3.56 -9.15
C GLN A 149 -9.31 3.19 -10.63
N SER A 150 -8.78 4.10 -11.45
CA SER A 150 -8.44 3.80 -12.84
C SER A 150 -7.40 2.67 -12.93
N SER A 151 -6.38 2.68 -12.06
CA SER A 151 -5.37 1.61 -12.02
C SER A 151 -5.96 0.26 -11.63
N LEU A 152 -6.83 0.23 -10.61
CA LEU A 152 -7.54 -0.98 -10.19
C LEU A 152 -8.43 -1.53 -11.33
N ALA A 153 -9.08 -0.67 -12.10
CA ALA A 153 -9.90 -1.09 -13.23
C ALA A 153 -9.05 -1.73 -14.34
N SER A 154 -7.92 -1.12 -14.69
CA SER A 154 -6.96 -1.70 -15.63
C SER A 154 -6.42 -3.05 -15.17
N ASN A 155 -6.18 -3.20 -13.86
CA ASN A 155 -5.77 -4.49 -13.29
C ASN A 155 -6.90 -5.53 -13.37
N ALA A 156 -8.16 -5.14 -13.15
CA ALA A 156 -9.32 -6.02 -13.29
C ALA A 156 -9.43 -6.60 -14.71
N PHE A 157 -9.27 -5.76 -15.73
CA PHE A 157 -9.33 -6.16 -17.13
C PHE A 157 -8.18 -7.11 -17.50
N ARG A 158 -6.96 -6.79 -17.03
CA ARG A 158 -5.78 -7.65 -17.21
C ARG A 158 -5.97 -9.01 -16.55
N GLU A 159 -6.39 -9.04 -15.29
CA GLU A 159 -6.67 -10.29 -14.56
C GLU A 159 -7.74 -11.15 -15.26
N HIS A 160 -8.75 -10.52 -15.87
CA HIS A 160 -9.76 -11.23 -16.65
C HIS A 160 -9.16 -11.84 -17.92
N PHE A 161 -8.42 -11.04 -18.70
CA PHE A 161 -7.76 -11.50 -19.92
C PHE A 161 -6.81 -12.66 -19.65
N ASP A 162 -5.94 -12.54 -18.65
CA ASP A 162 -4.97 -13.58 -18.29
C ASP A 162 -5.66 -14.90 -17.90
N ARG A 163 -6.79 -14.81 -17.18
CA ARG A 163 -7.60 -15.98 -16.82
C ARG A 163 -8.22 -16.65 -18.03
N VAL A 164 -8.80 -15.86 -18.96
CA VAL A 164 -9.40 -16.38 -20.19
C VAL A 164 -8.33 -17.01 -21.09
N GLN A 165 -7.18 -16.34 -21.25
CA GLN A 165 -6.04 -16.88 -21.97
C GLN A 165 -5.64 -18.25 -21.42
N LYS A 166 -5.48 -18.36 -20.09
CA LYS A 166 -5.14 -19.63 -19.44
C LYS A 166 -6.18 -20.72 -19.69
N ILE A 167 -7.47 -20.41 -19.56
CA ILE A 167 -8.57 -21.36 -19.81
C ILE A 167 -8.50 -21.90 -21.25
N VAL A 168 -8.24 -21.02 -22.22
CA VAL A 168 -8.16 -21.41 -23.63
C VAL A 168 -6.92 -22.25 -23.89
N THR A 169 -5.74 -21.83 -23.42
CA THR A 169 -4.50 -22.58 -23.64
C THR A 169 -4.54 -23.95 -22.97
N ASP A 170 -5.04 -24.03 -21.74
CA ASP A 170 -5.14 -25.29 -20.99
C ASP A 170 -6.22 -26.18 -21.59
N GLY A 171 -7.36 -25.60 -21.98
CA GLY A 171 -8.48 -26.33 -22.56
C GLY A 171 -8.12 -26.97 -23.89
N LEU A 172 -7.45 -26.23 -24.78
CA LEU A 172 -6.99 -26.76 -26.06
C LEU A 172 -5.88 -27.80 -25.90
N SER A 173 -4.90 -27.55 -25.03
CA SER A 173 -3.80 -28.50 -24.77
C SER A 173 -4.31 -29.83 -24.20
N LYS A 174 -5.46 -29.81 -23.52
CA LYS A 174 -6.15 -30.99 -22.94
C LYS A 174 -7.24 -31.56 -23.86
N GLY A 175 -7.44 -31.02 -25.06
CA GLY A 175 -8.46 -31.48 -26.00
C GLY A 175 -9.91 -31.28 -25.53
N LEU A 176 -10.18 -30.26 -24.70
CA LEU A 176 -11.54 -29.95 -24.25
C LEU A 176 -12.44 -29.52 -25.42
N LYS A 177 -13.74 -29.81 -25.31
CA LYS A 177 -14.72 -29.37 -26.32
C LYS A 177 -14.88 -27.85 -26.24
N TYR A 178 -15.20 -27.23 -27.38
CA TYR A 178 -15.51 -25.80 -27.47
C TYR A 178 -16.54 -25.34 -26.42
N GLN A 179 -17.62 -26.12 -26.22
CA GLN A 179 -18.66 -25.80 -25.25
C GLN A 179 -18.15 -25.75 -23.81
N ASP A 180 -17.20 -26.63 -23.45
CA ASP A 180 -16.60 -26.65 -22.11
C ASP A 180 -15.70 -25.45 -21.89
N ILE A 181 -14.89 -25.08 -22.90
CA ILE A 181 -14.05 -23.88 -22.88
C ILE A 181 -14.93 -22.63 -22.74
N ALA A 182 -16.00 -22.53 -23.54
CA ALA A 182 -16.94 -21.42 -23.47
C ALA A 182 -17.62 -21.30 -22.10
N SER A 183 -18.03 -22.42 -21.50
CA SER A 183 -18.61 -22.46 -20.16
C SER A 183 -17.60 -21.99 -19.09
N GLN A 184 -16.35 -22.45 -19.17
CA GLN A 184 -15.29 -22.00 -18.25
C GLN A 184 -15.01 -20.49 -18.37
N ILE A 185 -14.99 -19.94 -19.59
CA ILE A 185 -14.83 -18.50 -19.85
C ILE A 185 -16.02 -17.71 -19.27
N GLN A 186 -17.25 -18.21 -19.42
CA GLN A 186 -18.43 -17.58 -18.85
C GLN A 186 -18.37 -17.55 -17.31
N ASN A 187 -17.94 -18.65 -16.68
CA ASN A 187 -17.72 -18.73 -15.24
C ASN A 187 -16.63 -17.75 -14.78
N ALA A 188 -15.51 -17.68 -15.50
CA ALA A 188 -14.44 -16.72 -15.25
C ALA A 188 -14.91 -15.27 -15.34
N THR A 189 -15.77 -14.95 -16.32
CA THR A 189 -16.42 -13.64 -16.45
C THR A 189 -17.25 -13.32 -15.21
N GLY A 190 -18.10 -14.24 -14.76
CA GLY A 190 -18.90 -14.04 -13.54
C GLY A 190 -18.06 -13.83 -12.28
N ILE A 191 -16.89 -14.46 -12.18
CA ILE A 191 -15.93 -14.22 -11.09
C ILE A 191 -15.34 -12.80 -11.20
N SER A 192 -14.90 -12.39 -12.39
CA SER A 192 -14.36 -11.04 -12.63
C SER A 192 -15.39 -9.95 -12.31
N GLU A 193 -16.65 -10.12 -12.71
CA GLU A 193 -17.74 -9.19 -12.39
C GLU A 193 -17.97 -9.05 -10.88
N ARG A 194 -18.07 -10.16 -10.14
CA ARG A 194 -18.25 -10.13 -8.67
C ARG A 194 -17.06 -9.50 -7.96
N ARG A 195 -15.84 -9.71 -8.46
CA ARG A 195 -14.61 -9.13 -7.91
C ARG A 195 -14.56 -7.61 -8.16
N ALA A 196 -15.00 -7.16 -9.34
CA ALA A 196 -15.14 -5.75 -9.65
C ALA A 196 -16.17 -5.05 -8.75
N GLU A 197 -17.34 -5.67 -8.53
CA GLU A 197 -18.32 -5.17 -7.56
C GLU A 197 -17.73 -5.09 -6.14
N PHE A 198 -17.00 -6.12 -5.73
CA PHE A 198 -16.35 -6.17 -4.42
C PHE A 198 -15.38 -5.00 -4.24
N TRP A 199 -14.51 -4.78 -5.22
CA TRP A 199 -13.53 -3.70 -5.19
C TRP A 199 -14.20 -2.33 -5.16
N ALA A 200 -15.17 -2.08 -6.04
CA ALA A 200 -15.89 -0.81 -6.05
C ALA A 200 -16.50 -0.47 -4.68
N LYS A 201 -17.17 -1.44 -4.04
CA LYS A 201 -17.77 -1.26 -2.69
C LYS A 201 -16.70 -1.00 -1.63
N ASP A 202 -15.62 -1.76 -1.67
CA ASP A 202 -14.49 -1.60 -0.75
C ASP A 202 -13.85 -0.21 -0.85
N GLN A 203 -13.60 0.25 -2.07
CA GLN A 203 -12.98 1.53 -2.35
C GLN A 203 -13.88 2.71 -1.97
N THR A 204 -15.19 2.63 -2.23
CA THR A 204 -16.17 3.63 -1.74
C THR A 204 -16.12 3.77 -0.22
N GLY A 205 -16.12 2.65 0.51
CA GLY A 205 -16.07 2.66 1.98
C GLY A 205 -14.81 3.30 2.54
N LYS A 206 -13.64 2.89 2.01
CA LYS A 206 -12.34 3.44 2.42
C LYS A 206 -12.22 4.92 2.11
N PHE A 207 -12.57 5.33 0.89
CA PHE A 207 -12.51 6.74 0.49
C PHE A 207 -13.42 7.61 1.37
N PHE A 208 -14.67 7.19 1.56
CA PHE A 208 -15.62 7.92 2.40
C PHE A 208 -15.11 8.08 3.84
N SER A 209 -14.55 7.01 4.43
CA SER A 209 -13.98 7.05 5.77
C SER A 209 -12.79 8.01 5.86
N GLN A 210 -11.82 7.88 4.95
CA GLN A 210 -10.63 8.73 4.94
C GLN A 210 -10.99 10.20 4.78
N GLN A 211 -11.95 10.51 3.90
CA GLN A 211 -12.41 11.88 3.67
C GLN A 211 -13.18 12.43 4.87
N SER A 212 -14.00 11.60 5.51
CA SER A 212 -14.72 11.99 6.72
C SER A 212 -13.77 12.25 7.88
N ARG A 213 -12.78 11.37 8.10
CA ARG A 213 -11.71 11.58 9.09
C ARG A 213 -11.01 12.91 8.85
N PHE A 214 -10.54 13.13 7.63
CA PHE A 214 -9.83 14.34 7.26
C PHE A 214 -10.64 15.61 7.56
N ARG A 215 -11.90 15.66 7.12
CA ARG A 215 -12.80 16.80 7.35
C ARG A 215 -13.11 17.01 8.83
N GLN A 216 -13.34 15.93 9.57
CA GLN A 216 -13.61 15.99 11.01
C GLN A 216 -12.40 16.49 11.79
N THR A 217 -11.21 15.95 11.54
CA THR A 217 -9.98 16.42 12.20
C THR A 217 -9.69 17.89 11.87
N LYS A 218 -9.85 18.32 10.61
CA LYS A 218 -9.68 19.73 10.21
C LYS A 218 -10.71 20.66 10.83
N ALA A 219 -11.92 20.17 11.11
CA ALA A 219 -12.95 20.91 11.83
C ALA A 219 -12.76 20.90 13.36
N GLY A 220 -11.68 20.30 13.87
CA GLY A 220 -11.32 20.34 15.29
C GLY A 220 -11.98 19.26 16.15
N PHE A 221 -12.57 18.24 15.53
CA PHE A 221 -13.14 17.11 16.27
C PHE A 221 -12.05 16.16 16.76
N PRO A 222 -11.92 15.91 18.08
CA PRO A 222 -10.91 15.00 18.62
C PRO A 222 -11.24 13.52 18.35
N GLY A 223 -12.50 13.21 18.04
CA GLY A 223 -12.96 11.84 17.86
C GLY A 223 -14.33 11.73 17.21
N TYR A 224 -14.93 10.57 17.38
CA TYR A 224 -16.20 10.21 16.76
C TYR A 224 -16.95 9.15 17.55
N TYR A 225 -18.27 9.11 17.40
CA TYR A 225 -19.06 7.92 17.71
C TYR A 225 -19.03 6.97 16.52
N TRP A 226 -18.71 5.70 16.77
CA TRP A 226 -18.77 4.66 15.74
C TRP A 226 -20.22 4.37 15.39
N ARG A 227 -20.66 4.60 14.16
CA ARG A 227 -22.02 4.25 13.73
C ARG A 227 -21.97 3.10 12.72
N SER A 228 -22.88 2.15 12.86
CA SER A 228 -23.05 1.02 11.94
C SER A 228 -24.37 1.15 11.16
N GLN A 229 -24.52 0.38 10.08
CA GLN A 229 -25.79 0.31 9.33
C GLN A 229 -26.92 -0.37 10.11
N LYS A 230 -26.60 -1.02 11.24
CA LYS A 230 -27.55 -1.80 12.07
C LYS A 230 -28.35 -2.84 11.26
N ASP A 231 -27.74 -3.40 10.21
CA ASP A 231 -28.33 -4.47 9.40
C ASP A 231 -27.59 -5.80 9.59
N SER A 232 -28.15 -6.89 9.07
CA SER A 232 -27.60 -8.25 9.19
C SER A 232 -26.24 -8.46 8.53
N ARG A 233 -25.74 -7.48 7.78
CA ARG A 233 -24.42 -7.52 7.13
C ARG A 233 -23.34 -6.83 7.97
N VAL A 234 -23.71 -6.15 9.06
CA VAL A 234 -22.76 -5.64 10.04
C VAL A 234 -22.10 -6.83 10.73
N ARG A 235 -20.76 -6.84 10.77
CA ARG A 235 -20.01 -7.88 11.48
C ARG A 235 -20.26 -7.75 12.98
N ASP A 236 -20.32 -8.86 13.70
CA ASP A 236 -20.48 -8.85 15.15
C ASP A 236 -19.44 -7.96 15.81
N THR A 237 -18.17 -8.09 15.42
CA THR A 237 -17.07 -7.28 15.95
C THR A 237 -17.25 -5.78 15.75
N HIS A 238 -17.93 -5.37 14.67
CA HIS A 238 -18.27 -3.97 14.39
C HIS A 238 -19.52 -3.51 15.16
N ALA A 239 -20.47 -4.41 15.43
CA ALA A 239 -21.61 -4.13 16.29
C ALA A 239 -21.18 -3.91 17.75
N HIS A 240 -20.18 -4.66 18.24
CA HIS A 240 -19.65 -4.53 19.61
C HIS A 240 -19.01 -3.17 19.89
N VAL A 241 -18.42 -2.54 18.87
CA VAL A 241 -17.79 -1.22 18.98
C VAL A 241 -18.72 -0.08 18.57
N ALA A 242 -19.89 -0.39 18.00
CA ALA A 242 -20.86 0.62 17.58
C ALA A 242 -21.41 1.42 18.77
N ASP A 243 -21.85 2.64 18.46
CA ASP A 243 -22.44 3.63 19.35
C ASP A 243 -21.54 4.08 20.52
N LYS A 244 -20.24 3.74 20.48
CA LYS A 244 -19.21 4.16 21.44
C LYS A 244 -18.32 5.26 20.88
N PHE A 245 -17.81 6.12 21.75
CA PHE A 245 -16.89 7.20 21.40
C PHE A 245 -15.45 6.69 21.36
N TYR A 246 -14.71 7.10 20.32
CA TYR A 246 -13.28 6.87 20.18
C TYR A 246 -12.60 8.14 19.68
N THR A 247 -11.36 8.36 20.09
CA THR A 247 -10.52 9.42 19.52
C THR A 247 -9.91 8.95 18.20
N TRP A 248 -9.56 9.89 17.33
CA TRP A 248 -8.88 9.55 16.08
C TRP A 248 -7.49 8.93 16.28
N ASP A 249 -6.85 9.22 17.42
CA ASP A 249 -5.52 8.71 17.78
C ASP A 249 -5.57 7.33 18.46
N SER A 250 -6.73 6.94 19.01
CA SER A 250 -6.89 5.67 19.73
C SER A 250 -8.17 4.94 19.29
N PRO A 251 -8.26 4.50 18.02
CA PRO A 251 -9.38 3.69 17.54
C PRO A 251 -9.46 2.34 18.28
N PRO A 252 -10.64 1.69 18.31
CA PRO A 252 -10.81 0.43 19.01
C PRO A 252 -10.01 -0.71 18.37
N LEU A 253 -9.67 -1.68 19.19
CA LEU A 253 -9.18 -2.98 18.73
C LEU A 253 -10.35 -3.83 18.26
N VAL A 254 -10.41 -4.12 16.95
CA VAL A 254 -11.47 -4.90 16.32
C VAL A 254 -10.86 -6.15 15.70
N ASN A 255 -11.45 -7.31 16.00
CA ASN A 255 -11.05 -8.57 15.35
C ASN A 255 -11.50 -8.57 13.90
N ARG A 256 -10.54 -8.68 12.98
CA ARG A 256 -10.83 -8.82 11.55
C ARG A 256 -11.15 -10.28 11.27
N LYS A 257 -12.26 -10.56 10.58
CA LYS A 257 -12.61 -11.92 10.18
C LYS A 257 -11.50 -12.48 9.27
N GLY A 258 -10.79 -13.51 9.74
CA GLY A 258 -9.65 -14.12 9.05
C GLY A 258 -8.29 -13.47 9.31
N GLY A 259 -8.14 -12.65 10.36
CA GLY A 259 -6.87 -12.01 10.74
C GLY A 259 -6.78 -11.68 12.22
N LEU A 260 -5.64 -11.11 12.63
CA LEU A 260 -5.39 -10.67 14.01
C LEU A 260 -6.19 -9.41 14.37
N GLN A 261 -6.30 -9.15 15.67
CA GLN A 261 -6.91 -7.93 16.18
C GLN A 261 -6.12 -6.71 15.72
N ALA A 262 -6.80 -5.70 15.17
CA ALA A 262 -6.17 -4.49 14.67
C ALA A 262 -6.92 -3.25 15.18
N ARG A 263 -6.18 -2.14 15.32
CA ARG A 263 -6.73 -0.82 15.59
C ARG A 263 -7.41 -0.33 14.31
N LEU A 264 -8.74 -0.39 14.27
CA LEU A 264 -9.51 -0.05 13.07
C LEU A 264 -10.48 1.09 13.38
N ALA A 265 -10.61 2.03 12.43
CA ALA A 265 -11.66 3.03 12.40
C ALA A 265 -12.83 2.56 11.49
N PRO A 266 -14.02 3.19 11.58
CA PRO A 266 -15.14 2.87 10.70
C PRO A 266 -14.71 3.02 9.23
N GLY A 267 -14.90 1.98 8.42
CA GLY A 267 -14.55 1.99 6.98
C GLY A 267 -13.17 1.43 6.62
N ASP A 268 -12.29 1.13 7.59
CA ASP A 268 -10.96 0.55 7.31
C ASP A 268 -11.03 -0.93 6.90
N ASP A 269 -11.98 -1.67 7.48
CA ASP A 269 -12.18 -3.08 7.15
C ASP A 269 -12.83 -3.26 5.77
N TYR A 270 -12.65 -4.43 5.16
CA TYR A 270 -13.11 -4.65 3.80
C TYR A 270 -14.62 -4.49 3.67
N ARG A 271 -15.11 -3.80 2.63
CA ARG A 271 -16.56 -3.54 2.43
C ARG A 271 -17.28 -3.01 3.68
N CYS A 272 -16.58 -2.28 4.56
CA CYS A 272 -17.17 -1.73 5.77
C CYS A 272 -18.05 -0.52 5.41
N ARG A 273 -19.29 -0.53 5.91
CA ARG A 273 -20.29 0.56 5.75
C ARG A 273 -20.54 1.32 7.05
N CYS A 274 -19.69 1.09 8.05
CA CYS A 274 -19.69 1.88 9.28
C CYS A 274 -19.13 3.27 8.98
N TRP A 275 -19.54 4.28 9.75
CA TRP A 275 -19.06 5.65 9.60
C TRP A 275 -18.74 6.29 10.94
N ALA A 276 -17.82 7.25 10.92
CA ALA A 276 -17.50 8.11 12.04
C ALA A 276 -18.53 9.25 12.11
N GLU A 277 -19.34 9.28 13.17
CA GLU A 277 -20.15 10.44 13.50
C GLU A 277 -19.29 11.41 14.33
N PRO A 278 -19.02 12.63 13.84
CA PRO A 278 -18.09 13.56 14.49
C PRO A 278 -18.48 13.82 15.96
N SER A 279 -17.55 13.84 16.92
CA SER A 279 -17.88 14.23 18.31
C SER A 279 -16.69 14.75 19.13
N TRP A 280 -16.96 15.57 20.16
CA TRP A 280 -16.00 16.00 21.18
C TRP A 280 -15.89 15.02 22.35
N GLY A 281 -16.69 13.96 22.34
CA GLY A 281 -16.78 12.99 23.43
C GLY A 281 -18.03 13.19 24.29
N PRO A 282 -18.20 12.35 25.32
CA PRO A 282 -19.33 12.43 26.23
C PRO A 282 -19.31 13.76 27.01
N GLN A 283 -20.40 14.53 26.93
CA GLN A 283 -20.55 15.74 27.74
C GLN A 283 -20.76 15.35 29.20
N THR A 284 -19.70 15.30 29.99
CA THR A 284 -19.85 15.25 31.45
C THR A 284 -20.35 16.62 31.90
N ASN A 285 -21.56 16.68 32.48
CA ASN A 285 -22.03 17.82 33.28
C ASN A 285 -21.09 17.99 34.49
N LYS A 286 -19.93 18.61 34.29
CA LYS A 286 -19.07 19.03 35.40
C LYS A 286 -19.63 20.34 35.94
N LYS A 287 -20.25 20.27 37.13
CA LYS A 287 -20.47 21.43 37.99
C LYS A 287 -19.15 22.21 38.08
N GLN A 288 -19.21 23.48 37.73
CA GLN A 288 -18.09 24.41 37.85
C GLN A 288 -17.64 24.44 39.31
N ASN A 289 -16.36 24.16 39.55
CA ASN A 289 -15.64 24.77 40.66
C ASN A 289 -14.39 25.41 40.05
N THR A 290 -14.47 26.73 39.97
CA THR A 290 -13.37 27.64 39.68
C THR A 290 -12.34 27.58 40.81
N LYS A 291 -11.08 27.86 40.44
CA LYS A 291 -9.85 27.92 41.26
C LYS A 291 -9.08 26.60 41.36
N ASN A 292 -8.10 26.39 40.49
CA ASN A 292 -6.72 26.73 40.82
C ASN A 292 -5.77 26.53 39.64
N GLN A 293 -4.64 27.23 39.76
CA GLN A 293 -3.65 27.53 38.75
C GLN A 293 -2.98 26.31 38.12
N VAL A 294 -2.53 26.56 36.90
CA VAL A 294 -1.58 25.77 36.11
C VAL A 294 -0.43 25.28 36.99
N SER A 295 -0.33 23.96 37.13
CA SER A 295 0.92 23.26 37.35
C SER A 295 0.88 21.98 36.52
N ILE A 296 1.85 21.83 35.62
CA ILE A 296 2.03 20.61 34.82
C ILE A 296 2.60 19.56 35.79
N PRO A 297 1.90 18.45 36.10
CA PRO A 297 2.50 17.40 36.90
C PRO A 297 3.55 16.69 36.06
N LYS A 298 4.80 16.76 36.52
CA LYS A 298 5.90 15.91 36.04
C LYS A 298 5.57 14.47 36.45
N LEU A 299 4.90 13.73 35.58
CA LEU A 299 4.63 12.31 35.80
C LEU A 299 5.92 11.53 35.51
N ILE A 300 6.63 11.17 36.58
CA ILE A 300 7.65 10.13 36.54
C ILE A 300 6.88 8.81 36.38
N LEU A 301 6.96 8.22 35.19
CA LEU A 301 6.47 6.85 34.96
C LEU A 301 7.54 5.86 35.45
N PRO A 302 7.16 4.76 36.14
CA PRO A 302 8.08 3.64 36.34
C PRO A 302 8.45 3.05 34.98
N SER A 303 9.74 2.81 34.75
CA SER A 303 10.22 2.04 33.61
C SER A 303 9.84 0.56 33.79
N THR A 304 8.68 0.15 33.29
CA THR A 304 8.45 -1.25 32.96
C THR A 304 8.61 -1.40 31.46
N SER A 305 9.83 -1.72 31.04
CA SER A 305 10.10 -2.25 29.70
C SER A 305 9.15 -3.45 29.49
N PRO A 306 8.29 -3.44 28.46
CA PRO A 306 7.57 -4.66 28.11
C PRO A 306 8.65 -5.66 27.70
N THR A 307 8.75 -6.77 28.43
CA THR A 307 9.60 -7.89 28.05
C THR A 307 9.08 -8.40 26.70
N GLN A 308 9.67 -7.91 25.61
CA GLN A 308 9.33 -8.32 24.26
C GLN A 308 9.65 -9.81 24.15
N THR A 309 8.63 -10.66 24.13
CA THR A 309 8.84 -12.08 23.79
C THR A 309 9.28 -12.16 22.33
N ILE A 310 10.56 -12.45 22.13
CA ILE A 310 11.26 -12.53 20.84
C ILE A 310 10.74 -13.72 20.03
N VAL A 311 10.45 -13.52 18.74
CA VAL A 311 10.11 -14.61 17.79
C VAL A 311 11.06 -14.56 16.59
N PRO A 312 11.43 -15.70 15.98
CA PRO A 312 12.20 -15.70 14.74
C PRO A 312 11.49 -14.93 13.60
N ILE A 313 12.24 -14.14 12.84
CA ILE A 313 11.86 -13.42 11.62
C ILE A 313 11.18 -14.36 10.62
N SER A 314 11.63 -15.61 10.52
CA SER A 314 11.02 -16.68 9.70
C SER A 314 9.52 -16.92 9.98
N HIS A 315 9.01 -16.63 11.17
CA HIS A 315 7.56 -16.70 11.47
C HIS A 315 6.79 -15.42 11.13
N SER A 316 7.52 -14.36 10.79
CA SER A 316 6.99 -13.00 10.57
C SER A 316 6.94 -12.60 9.10
N ILE A 317 7.63 -13.36 8.24
CA ILE A 317 7.72 -13.12 6.79
C ILE A 317 7.07 -14.28 6.03
N ASN A 318 6.11 -13.96 5.16
CA ASN A 318 5.45 -14.91 4.28
C ASN A 318 6.04 -14.83 2.87
N LEU A 319 6.77 -15.86 2.45
CA LEU A 319 7.35 -15.94 1.11
C LEU A 319 6.32 -16.41 0.06
N ASN A 320 5.90 -15.49 -0.80
CA ASN A 320 4.99 -15.75 -1.92
C ASN A 320 5.75 -15.61 -3.26
N LEU A 321 6.83 -16.38 -3.40
CA LEU A 321 7.69 -16.41 -4.57
C LEU A 321 7.55 -17.78 -5.28
N PRO A 322 6.98 -17.84 -6.50
CA PRO A 322 6.77 -19.10 -7.21
C PRO A 322 8.05 -19.74 -7.78
N ASP A 323 9.16 -19.00 -7.91
CA ASP A 323 10.46 -19.58 -8.29
C ASP A 323 11.11 -20.24 -7.06
N PRO A 324 11.34 -21.57 -7.05
CA PRO A 324 11.88 -22.28 -5.91
C PRO A 324 13.33 -21.89 -5.57
N THR A 325 14.13 -21.48 -6.56
CA THR A 325 15.52 -21.07 -6.38
C THR A 325 15.60 -19.72 -5.68
N VAL A 326 14.80 -18.76 -6.16
CA VAL A 326 14.71 -17.44 -5.54
C VAL A 326 14.12 -17.55 -4.14
N HIS A 327 13.07 -18.36 -3.98
CA HIS A 327 12.48 -18.66 -2.67
C HIS A 327 13.54 -19.18 -1.69
N ALA A 328 14.30 -20.22 -2.06
CA ALA A 328 15.32 -20.80 -1.19
C ALA A 328 16.42 -19.79 -0.81
N ASN A 329 16.86 -18.98 -1.78
CA ASN A 329 17.87 -17.94 -1.53
C ASN A 329 17.38 -16.86 -0.56
N ILE A 330 16.13 -16.40 -0.70
CA ILE A 330 15.54 -15.42 0.23
C ILE A 330 15.29 -16.06 1.59
N GLN A 331 14.82 -17.30 1.65
CA GLN A 331 14.63 -18.03 2.91
C GLN A 331 15.95 -18.17 3.67
N LYS A 332 17.05 -18.45 2.97
CA LYS A 332 18.39 -18.46 3.56
C LYS A 332 18.76 -17.08 4.10
N THR A 333 18.55 -16.02 3.33
CA THR A 333 18.83 -14.64 3.79
C THR A 333 18.01 -14.27 5.02
N ILE A 334 16.75 -14.70 5.11
CA ILE A 334 15.91 -14.51 6.31
C ILE A 334 16.51 -15.26 7.50
N SER A 335 16.98 -16.48 7.29
CA SER A 335 17.65 -17.28 8.32
C SER A 335 18.96 -16.62 8.79
N ASP A 336 19.72 -16.04 7.87
CA ASP A 336 20.94 -15.29 8.16
C ASP A 336 20.63 -14.02 8.99
N LEU A 337 19.58 -13.27 8.65
CA LEU A 337 19.08 -12.14 9.46
C LEU A 337 18.61 -12.60 10.85
N ASP A 338 17.93 -13.74 10.91
CA ASP A 338 17.48 -14.38 12.14
C ASP A 338 18.65 -14.72 13.07
N SER A 339 19.87 -14.93 12.55
CA SER A 339 21.01 -15.32 13.37
C SER A 339 21.49 -14.23 14.34
N PHE A 340 21.29 -12.95 14.02
CA PHE A 340 21.81 -11.83 14.81
C PHE A 340 20.75 -10.77 15.20
N LEU A 341 19.54 -10.82 14.64
CA LEU A 341 18.42 -9.92 14.98
C LEU A 341 17.31 -10.64 15.77
N LYS A 342 16.66 -9.91 16.69
CA LYS A 342 15.48 -10.31 17.48
C LYS A 342 14.24 -9.59 16.94
N PHE A 343 13.17 -10.31 16.56
CA PHE A 343 11.97 -9.70 15.97
C PHE A 343 10.83 -9.50 17.01
N PRO A 344 10.16 -8.33 17.06
CA PRO A 344 9.01 -8.10 17.93
C PRO A 344 7.76 -8.86 17.46
N LYS A 345 7.06 -9.52 18.40
CA LYS A 345 5.81 -10.26 18.12
C LYS A 345 4.65 -9.41 17.63
N ASP A 346 4.64 -8.12 17.91
CA ASP A 346 3.55 -7.19 17.59
C ASP A 346 3.62 -6.62 16.17
N ARG A 347 4.70 -6.92 15.42
CA ARG A 347 4.96 -6.37 14.07
C ARG A 347 5.15 -7.44 12.99
N THR A 348 4.47 -8.58 13.12
CA THR A 348 4.56 -9.73 12.21
C THR A 348 3.61 -9.62 11.00
N GLY A 349 3.93 -10.31 9.89
CA GLY A 349 3.00 -10.51 8.76
C GLY A 349 3.37 -9.78 7.47
N ILE A 350 4.67 -9.71 7.15
CA ILE A 350 5.17 -9.09 5.92
C ILE A 350 5.15 -10.10 4.78
N GLY A 351 4.56 -9.74 3.64
CA GLY A 351 4.59 -10.59 2.45
C GLY A 351 5.81 -10.30 1.56
N VAL A 352 6.45 -11.32 1.00
CA VAL A 352 7.44 -11.16 -0.07
C VAL A 352 6.84 -11.68 -1.37
N HIS A 353 6.74 -10.83 -2.38
CA HIS A 353 6.07 -11.11 -3.64
C HIS A 353 6.95 -10.68 -4.82
N TYR A 354 6.60 -11.13 -6.03
CA TYR A 354 7.12 -10.47 -7.23
C TYR A 354 6.39 -9.14 -7.50
N LEU A 355 7.11 -8.18 -8.07
CA LEU A 355 6.55 -6.98 -8.66
C LEU A 355 5.47 -7.38 -9.66
N SER A 356 4.40 -6.59 -9.70
CA SER A 356 3.27 -6.80 -10.60
C SER A 356 2.78 -5.47 -11.16
N GLY A 357 2.01 -5.52 -12.25
CA GLY A 357 1.40 -4.34 -12.85
C GLY A 357 2.39 -3.37 -13.51
N SER A 358 2.16 -2.07 -13.37
CA SER A 358 2.96 -1.00 -14.02
C SER A 358 4.41 -0.94 -13.52
N MET A 359 4.69 -1.44 -12.32
CA MET A 359 6.04 -1.45 -11.72
C MET A 359 6.97 -2.49 -12.37
N LEU A 360 6.45 -3.46 -13.14
CA LEU A 360 7.28 -4.34 -13.97
C LEU A 360 7.90 -3.61 -15.17
N LYS A 361 7.25 -2.53 -15.64
CA LYS A 361 7.77 -1.68 -16.73
C LYS A 361 8.85 -0.70 -16.22
N THR A 362 8.99 -0.54 -14.91
CA THR A 362 10.04 0.29 -14.31
C THR A 362 11.30 -0.55 -14.11
N ASN A 363 12.47 -0.01 -14.49
CA ASN A 363 13.77 -0.68 -14.36
C ASN A 363 14.27 -0.65 -12.90
N ILE A 364 13.46 -1.17 -11.96
CA ILE A 364 13.77 -1.25 -10.54
C ILE A 364 13.94 -2.71 -10.13
N SER A 365 14.89 -2.97 -9.22
CA SER A 365 15.19 -4.34 -8.77
C SER A 365 14.19 -4.85 -7.73
N GLY A 366 13.64 -3.95 -6.91
CA GLY A 366 12.65 -4.25 -5.88
C GLY A 366 11.98 -2.98 -5.35
N ARG A 367 11.03 -3.16 -4.43
CA ARG A 367 10.35 -2.10 -3.69
C ARG A 367 9.71 -2.62 -2.42
N PHE A 368 9.84 -1.87 -1.33
CA PHE A 368 8.98 -1.96 -0.16
C PHE A 368 7.70 -1.14 -0.35
N ASN A 369 6.56 -1.79 -0.11
CA ASN A 369 5.24 -1.17 -0.19
C ASN A 369 4.62 -1.05 1.20
N PRO A 370 4.68 0.14 1.84
CA PRO A 370 4.19 0.34 3.21
C PRO A 370 2.69 0.13 3.34
N ASN A 371 1.91 0.44 2.28
CA ASN A 371 0.44 0.33 2.31
C ASN A 371 -0.04 -1.12 2.35
N ALA A 372 0.72 -2.03 1.72
CA ALA A 372 0.39 -3.46 1.66
C ALA A 372 1.28 -4.31 2.59
N ASN A 373 2.16 -3.65 3.36
CA ASN A 373 3.17 -4.28 4.22
C ASN A 373 3.91 -5.43 3.53
N ARG A 374 4.43 -5.17 2.32
CA ARG A 374 5.06 -6.20 1.49
C ARG A 374 6.32 -5.73 0.80
N ILE A 375 7.27 -6.65 0.66
CA ILE A 375 8.47 -6.51 -0.16
C ILE A 375 8.15 -7.11 -1.53
N GLU A 376 8.35 -6.32 -2.58
CA GLU A 376 8.10 -6.71 -3.97
C GLU A 376 9.45 -6.80 -4.71
N LEU A 377 9.82 -7.97 -5.22
CA LEU A 377 11.08 -8.21 -5.95
C LEU A 377 10.83 -8.30 -7.45
N ASN A 378 11.77 -7.87 -8.30
CA ASN A 378 11.59 -7.97 -9.75
C ASN A 378 11.92 -9.36 -10.29
N GLY A 379 10.91 -10.14 -10.72
CA GLY A 379 11.10 -11.49 -11.27
C GLY A 379 11.84 -11.59 -12.62
N SER A 380 12.28 -10.47 -13.20
CA SER A 380 13.04 -10.47 -14.46
C SER A 380 14.44 -11.08 -14.32
N HIS A 381 14.89 -11.79 -15.36
CA HIS A 381 16.24 -12.36 -15.45
C HIS A 381 17.36 -11.32 -15.25
N THR A 382 17.12 -10.05 -15.58
CA THR A 382 18.08 -8.95 -15.41
C THR A 382 18.58 -8.82 -13.95
N PHE A 383 17.73 -9.14 -12.97
CA PHE A 383 18.03 -8.97 -11.54
C PHE A 383 18.24 -10.30 -10.82
N LYS A 384 18.37 -11.40 -11.57
CA LYS A 384 18.46 -12.76 -11.01
C LYS A 384 19.62 -12.92 -10.02
N ASP A 385 20.72 -12.25 -10.28
CA ASP A 385 21.94 -12.35 -9.48
C ASP A 385 22.03 -11.28 -8.39
N THR A 386 20.97 -10.53 -8.11
CA THR A 386 20.97 -9.49 -7.06
C THR A 386 19.83 -9.66 -6.06
N TYR A 387 19.05 -10.75 -6.12
CA TYR A 387 17.84 -10.92 -5.33
C TYR A 387 18.04 -10.81 -3.82
N GLN A 388 19.15 -11.33 -3.29
CA GLN A 388 19.39 -11.30 -1.84
C GLN A 388 19.74 -9.89 -1.39
N SER A 389 20.60 -9.17 -2.13
CA SER A 389 20.89 -7.76 -1.89
C SER A 389 19.63 -6.89 -2.00
N THR A 390 18.86 -7.04 -3.09
CA THR A 390 17.59 -6.32 -3.26
C THR A 390 16.63 -6.62 -2.10
N PHE A 391 16.47 -7.88 -1.70
CA PHE A 391 15.62 -8.22 -0.56
C PHE A 391 16.08 -7.54 0.73
N VAL A 392 17.38 -7.56 1.06
CA VAL A 392 17.89 -6.91 2.28
C VAL A 392 17.73 -5.38 2.21
N HIS A 393 17.88 -4.77 1.03
CA HIS A 393 17.59 -3.34 0.80
C HIS A 393 16.14 -3.00 1.16
N GLU A 394 15.19 -3.71 0.56
CA GLU A 394 13.76 -3.47 0.82
C GLU A 394 13.37 -3.85 2.24
N PHE A 395 14.03 -4.85 2.82
CA PHE A 395 13.92 -5.18 4.23
C PHE A 395 14.37 -4.00 5.08
N GLY A 396 15.47 -3.33 4.75
CA GLY A 396 15.93 -2.10 5.41
C GLY A 396 14.87 -1.00 5.41
N HIS A 397 14.21 -0.74 4.28
CA HIS A 397 13.08 0.20 4.23
C HIS A 397 11.90 -0.24 5.11
N MET A 398 11.63 -1.54 5.16
CA MET A 398 10.61 -2.09 6.06
C MET A 398 11.00 -1.90 7.53
N ILE A 399 12.26 -2.15 7.92
CA ILE A 399 12.74 -1.89 9.28
C ILE A 399 12.49 -0.42 9.62
N ASP A 400 12.99 0.46 8.76
CA ASP A 400 12.96 1.91 8.93
C ASP A 400 11.54 2.47 9.08
N TYR A 401 10.60 1.97 8.27
CA TYR A 401 9.21 2.44 8.27
C TYR A 401 8.32 1.74 9.30
N SER A 402 8.39 0.41 9.34
CA SER A 402 7.39 -0.43 10.01
C SER A 402 7.85 -0.92 11.36
N TRP A 403 9.16 -1.09 11.57
CA TRP A 403 9.70 -1.70 12.78
C TRP A 403 10.23 -0.67 13.78
N ILE A 404 11.06 0.26 13.33
CA ILE A 404 11.56 1.34 14.21
C ILE A 404 10.81 2.65 13.97
N GLY A 405 10.18 2.81 12.81
CA GLY A 405 9.38 3.96 12.45
C GLY A 405 8.07 4.10 13.23
N GLN A 406 7.65 5.36 13.37
CA GLN A 406 6.30 5.74 13.79
C GLN A 406 5.33 5.63 12.60
N PRO A 407 4.02 5.39 12.84
CA PRO A 407 3.04 5.25 11.77
C PRO A 407 3.08 6.40 10.74
N GLY A 408 3.39 6.08 9.49
CA GLY A 408 3.45 7.06 8.40
C GLY A 408 4.81 7.71 8.18
N ARG A 409 5.86 7.36 8.93
CA ARG A 409 7.18 8.00 8.89
C ARG A 409 8.32 6.98 8.91
N TYR A 410 9.37 7.22 8.11
CA TYR A 410 10.65 6.52 8.21
C TYR A 410 11.46 7.09 9.38
N GLU A 411 11.93 6.23 10.29
CA GLU A 411 12.69 6.67 11.46
C GLU A 411 14.04 7.30 11.09
N SER A 412 14.63 6.95 9.94
CA SER A 412 15.88 7.55 9.44
C SER A 412 15.79 9.05 9.24
N THR A 413 14.57 9.59 9.14
CA THR A 413 14.31 11.03 9.03
C THR A 413 14.14 11.72 10.39
N SER A 414 14.08 10.95 11.48
CA SER A 414 13.79 11.44 12.81
C SER A 414 15.04 11.91 13.56
N THR A 415 14.81 12.52 14.71
CA THR A 415 15.89 12.93 15.63
C THR A 415 16.47 11.74 16.40
N GLU A 416 15.71 10.66 16.52
CA GLU A 416 16.06 9.45 17.27
C GLU A 416 17.18 8.65 16.59
N LEU A 417 17.35 8.83 15.26
CA LEU A 417 18.48 8.32 14.48
C LEU A 417 19.54 9.39 14.15
N SER A 418 19.65 10.45 14.95
CA SER A 418 20.67 11.49 14.73
C SER A 418 22.10 10.94 14.77
N GLU A 419 22.36 9.93 15.60
CA GLU A 419 23.66 9.25 15.68
C GLU A 419 24.04 8.59 14.35
N PHE A 420 23.11 7.86 13.73
CA PHE A 420 23.28 7.29 12.40
C PHE A 420 23.50 8.37 11.34
N LYS A 421 22.67 9.42 11.36
CA LYS A 421 22.78 10.53 10.42
C LYS A 421 24.15 11.20 10.49
N SER A 422 24.65 11.50 11.69
CA SER A 422 25.97 12.09 11.88
C SER A 422 27.10 11.17 11.43
N ALA A 423 26.98 9.85 11.67
CA ALA A 423 27.96 8.89 11.15
C ALA A 423 28.00 8.92 9.62
N VAL A 424 26.84 8.89 8.96
CA VAL A 424 26.72 8.92 7.49
C VAL A 424 27.22 10.23 6.90
N GLU A 425 26.88 11.39 7.48
CA GLU A 425 27.27 12.70 6.96
C GLU A 425 28.79 12.92 6.95
N ASN A 426 29.51 12.21 7.82
CA ASN A 426 30.97 12.28 7.93
C ASN A 426 31.70 11.36 6.94
N THR A 427 31.01 10.47 6.24
CA THR A 427 31.65 9.52 5.32
C THR A 427 32.04 10.15 3.99
N GLU A 428 33.08 9.61 3.36
CA GLU A 428 33.54 10.06 2.05
C GLU A 428 32.51 9.79 0.96
N LEU A 429 31.75 8.69 1.06
CA LEU A 429 30.59 8.44 0.19
C LEU A 429 29.61 9.62 0.21
N TYR A 430 29.17 10.05 1.39
CA TYR A 430 28.15 11.09 1.52
C TYR A 430 28.66 12.42 0.97
N LYS A 431 29.89 12.82 1.34
CA LYS A 431 30.54 14.03 0.83
C LYS A 431 30.67 13.99 -0.70
N ARG A 432 31.06 12.84 -1.27
CA ARG A 432 31.17 12.62 -2.72
C ARG A 432 29.82 12.77 -3.42
N LEU A 433 28.77 12.10 -2.95
CA LEU A 433 27.44 12.19 -3.56
C LEU A 433 26.84 13.60 -3.44
N LYS A 434 27.05 14.28 -2.31
CA LYS A 434 26.64 15.68 -2.12
C LYS A 434 27.36 16.62 -3.09
N LYS A 435 28.67 16.45 -3.27
CA LYS A 435 29.47 17.20 -4.26
C LYS A 435 28.99 16.93 -5.69
N ILE A 436 28.67 15.68 -6.04
CA ILE A 436 28.10 15.32 -7.35
C ILE A 436 26.73 15.99 -7.55
N GLY A 437 25.89 16.01 -6.52
CA GLY A 437 24.58 16.68 -6.56
C GLY A 437 24.68 18.19 -6.78
N MET A 438 25.64 18.85 -6.14
CA MET A 438 25.88 20.29 -6.29
C MET A 438 26.52 20.66 -7.63
N THR A 439 27.48 19.87 -8.09
CA THR A 439 28.28 20.21 -9.29
C THR A 439 27.73 19.59 -10.58
N GLY A 440 26.93 18.54 -10.46
CA GLY A 440 26.47 17.73 -11.59
C GLY A 440 27.59 16.97 -12.30
N LYS A 441 28.76 16.76 -11.66
CA LYS A 441 29.95 16.17 -12.26
C LYS A 441 30.42 14.96 -11.46
N ILE A 442 30.80 13.89 -12.17
CA ILE A 442 31.46 12.70 -11.59
C ILE A 442 32.94 12.75 -11.94
N MET A 443 33.80 12.47 -10.96
CA MET A 443 35.23 12.24 -11.17
C MET A 443 35.48 10.73 -11.26
N LEU A 444 35.97 10.28 -12.42
CA LEU A 444 36.40 8.90 -12.60
C LEU A 444 37.90 8.76 -12.28
N PRO A 445 38.37 7.58 -11.84
CA PRO A 445 39.81 7.32 -11.69
C PRO A 445 40.51 7.59 -13.04
N GLY A 446 41.48 8.51 -13.07
CA GLY A 446 42.18 8.92 -14.30
C GLY A 446 41.91 10.34 -14.83
N ILE A 447 41.40 11.26 -14.00
CA ILE A 447 41.27 12.73 -14.25
C ILE A 447 40.15 13.13 -15.25
N GLN A 448 39.45 12.18 -15.87
CA GLN A 448 38.30 12.53 -16.72
C GLN A 448 37.08 12.92 -15.87
N THR A 449 36.63 14.17 -16.04
CA THR A 449 35.41 14.68 -15.41
C THR A 449 34.22 14.49 -16.34
N VAL A 450 33.21 13.74 -15.91
CA VAL A 450 32.00 13.45 -16.70
C VAL A 450 30.84 14.29 -16.17
N LEU A 451 30.17 15.02 -17.07
CA LEU A 451 28.98 15.79 -16.74
C LEU A 451 27.74 14.89 -16.74
N LEU A 452 26.95 14.93 -15.66
CA LEU A 452 25.69 14.20 -15.57
C LEU A 452 24.63 14.81 -16.48
N ASN A 453 23.89 13.95 -17.16
CA ASN A 453 22.68 14.34 -17.89
C ASN A 453 21.53 14.70 -16.93
N GLN A 454 20.46 15.31 -17.45
CA GLN A 454 19.35 15.80 -16.64
C GLN A 454 18.65 14.70 -15.82
N SER A 455 18.51 13.50 -16.39
CA SER A 455 17.89 12.34 -15.72
C SER A 455 18.76 11.83 -14.58
N GLN A 456 20.07 11.73 -14.79
CA GLN A 456 21.04 11.32 -13.77
C GLN A 456 21.10 12.33 -12.61
N ARG A 457 21.07 13.64 -12.89
CA ARG A 457 21.03 14.67 -11.84
C ARG A 457 19.79 14.57 -10.96
N LYS A 458 18.63 14.23 -11.54
CA LYS A 458 17.37 14.05 -10.80
C LYS A 458 17.42 12.85 -9.84
N LEU A 459 18.32 11.89 -10.06
CA LEU A 459 18.48 10.71 -9.20
C LEU A 459 19.38 10.97 -7.99
N ILE A 460 20.27 11.98 -8.03
CA ILE A 460 21.17 12.25 -6.91
C ILE A 460 20.44 12.57 -5.60
N PRO A 461 19.39 13.41 -5.55
CA PRO A 461 18.62 13.66 -4.34
C PRO A 461 18.04 12.39 -3.71
N TYR A 462 17.62 11.43 -4.54
CA TYR A 462 17.16 10.12 -4.09
C TYR A 462 18.30 9.30 -3.49
N LEU A 463 19.46 9.24 -4.16
CA LEU A 463 20.65 8.53 -3.67
C LEU A 463 21.28 9.11 -2.40
N ILE A 464 20.89 10.31 -1.95
CA ILE A 464 21.33 10.91 -0.68
C ILE A 464 20.20 11.05 0.34
N SER A 465 19.01 10.51 0.04
CA SER A 465 17.90 10.52 0.98
C SER A 465 18.25 9.63 2.18
N GLN A 466 17.74 10.00 3.36
CA GLN A 466 18.07 9.31 4.60
C GLN A 466 17.56 7.86 4.59
N GLU A 467 16.40 7.65 3.98
CA GLU A 467 15.76 6.33 3.87
C GLU A 467 16.58 5.39 2.97
N GLU A 468 17.09 5.91 1.85
CA GLU A 468 17.92 5.15 0.93
C GLU A 468 19.31 4.89 1.49
N LEU A 469 19.90 5.85 2.21
CA LEU A 469 21.17 5.64 2.92
C LEU A 469 21.02 4.59 4.01
N PHE A 470 19.92 4.62 4.77
CA PHE A 470 19.62 3.62 5.79
C PHE A 470 19.46 2.21 5.19
N ALA A 471 18.67 2.06 4.13
CA ALA A 471 18.49 0.76 3.46
C ALA A 471 19.82 0.15 2.98
N ARG A 472 20.68 0.94 2.34
CA ARG A 472 22.01 0.50 1.89
C ARG A 472 22.95 0.18 3.04
N ALA A 473 22.86 0.93 4.14
CA ALA A 473 23.65 0.66 5.33
C ALA A 473 23.23 -0.68 5.95
N VAL A 474 21.93 -0.98 6.02
CA VAL A 474 21.42 -2.29 6.47
C VAL A 474 21.91 -3.43 5.58
N GLU A 475 22.03 -3.23 4.27
CA GLU A 475 22.60 -4.24 3.36
C GLU A 475 24.06 -4.60 3.69
N LEU A 476 24.94 -3.59 3.76
CA LEU A 476 26.36 -3.80 4.07
C LEU A 476 26.55 -4.33 5.48
N TRP A 477 25.76 -3.82 6.44
CA TRP A 477 25.76 -4.28 7.82
C TRP A 477 25.38 -5.75 7.93
N THR A 478 24.31 -6.17 7.25
CA THR A 478 23.89 -7.58 7.19
C THR A 478 24.99 -8.45 6.58
N ALA A 479 25.61 -8.00 5.49
CA ALA A 479 26.69 -8.73 4.84
C ALA A 479 27.90 -8.93 5.77
N LYS A 480 28.24 -7.91 6.58
CA LYS A 480 29.32 -7.96 7.56
C LYS A 480 29.00 -8.85 8.75
N LYS A 481 27.80 -8.71 9.34
CA LYS A 481 27.32 -9.56 10.46
C LYS A 481 27.28 -11.04 10.12
N THR A 482 26.94 -11.37 8.88
CA THR A 482 26.79 -12.75 8.41
C THR A 482 28.04 -13.29 7.71
N ASN A 483 29.08 -12.46 7.56
CA ASN A 483 30.28 -12.75 6.77
C ASN A 483 29.96 -13.31 5.35
N SER A 484 28.90 -12.78 4.74
CA SER A 484 28.33 -13.32 3.50
C SER A 484 29.03 -12.76 2.27
N LYS A 485 30.04 -13.50 1.76
CA LYS A 485 30.74 -13.16 0.50
C LYS A 485 29.80 -13.04 -0.70
N ASN A 486 28.73 -13.84 -0.73
CA ASN A 486 27.71 -13.78 -1.77
C ASN A 486 26.94 -12.45 -1.70
N LEU A 487 26.48 -12.04 -0.52
CA LEU A 487 25.76 -10.77 -0.37
C LEU A 487 26.64 -9.58 -0.76
N ILE A 488 27.93 -9.58 -0.38
CA ILE A 488 28.91 -8.57 -0.81
C ILE A 488 29.06 -8.54 -2.34
N ALA A 489 29.14 -9.70 -3.00
CA ALA A 489 29.23 -9.78 -4.46
C ALA A 489 27.99 -9.19 -5.14
N GLN A 490 26.79 -9.45 -4.61
CA GLN A 490 25.54 -8.88 -5.15
C GLN A 490 25.46 -7.37 -4.94
N ILE A 491 25.88 -6.87 -3.78
CA ILE A 491 25.96 -5.42 -3.49
C ILE A 491 26.89 -4.73 -4.47
N ARG A 492 28.10 -5.28 -4.70
CA ARG A 492 29.05 -4.74 -5.69
C ARG A 492 28.46 -4.73 -7.10
N LYS A 493 27.77 -5.80 -7.50
CA LYS A 493 27.07 -5.89 -8.78
C LYS A 493 25.98 -4.81 -8.92
N LYS A 494 25.17 -4.58 -7.87
CA LYS A 494 24.13 -3.54 -7.85
C LYS A 494 24.73 -2.13 -7.87
N GLY A 495 25.85 -1.92 -7.19
CA GLY A 495 26.65 -0.69 -7.26
C GLY A 495 27.06 -0.35 -8.69
N ASN A 496 27.58 -1.33 -9.42
CA ASN A 496 28.05 -1.19 -10.80
C ASN A 496 26.93 -1.02 -11.84
N MET A 497 25.69 -1.37 -11.51
CA MET A 497 24.52 -1.13 -12.38
C MET A 497 24.11 0.35 -12.44
N ASN A 498 24.61 1.18 -11.53
CA ASN A 498 24.29 2.60 -11.46
C ASN A 498 25.39 3.46 -12.10
N PHE A 499 25.00 4.65 -12.57
CA PHE A 499 25.91 5.63 -13.18
C PHE A 499 26.90 6.25 -12.17
N VAL A 500 26.69 6.03 -10.88
CA VAL A 500 27.55 6.49 -9.78
C VAL A 500 27.63 5.41 -8.71
N ASN A 501 28.84 5.17 -8.20
CA ASN A 501 28.99 4.32 -7.03
C ASN A 501 28.36 5.01 -5.80
N HIS A 502 27.40 4.34 -5.22
CA HIS A 502 26.53 4.83 -4.15
C HIS A 502 26.58 3.90 -2.92
N TYR A 503 27.63 3.06 -2.82
CA TYR A 503 27.96 2.25 -1.65
C TYR A 503 29.23 2.74 -0.97
N TRP A 504 29.33 2.47 0.33
CA TRP A 504 30.52 2.75 1.12
C TRP A 504 31.63 1.77 0.74
N ASP A 505 32.86 2.28 0.75
CA ASP A 505 34.04 1.43 0.79
C ASP A 505 34.19 0.83 2.21
N GLU A 506 34.95 -0.25 2.35
CA GLU A 506 34.98 -1.04 3.59
C GLU A 506 35.40 -0.22 4.82
N ASP A 507 36.45 0.60 4.67
CA ASP A 507 36.94 1.48 5.74
C ASP A 507 35.98 2.64 6.03
N ASP A 508 35.35 3.20 5.00
CA ASP A 508 34.40 4.33 5.11
C ASP A 508 33.08 3.90 5.79
N PHE A 509 32.76 2.60 5.76
CA PHE A 509 31.55 2.05 6.34
C PHE A 509 31.65 1.79 7.85
N GLU A 510 32.84 1.69 8.44
CA GLU A 510 32.99 1.22 9.84
C GLU A 510 32.27 2.10 10.87
N SER A 511 32.28 3.42 10.65
CA SER A 511 31.56 4.37 11.50
C SER A 511 30.04 4.18 11.45
N VAL A 512 29.51 3.91 10.25
CA VAL A 512 28.08 3.64 10.02
C VAL A 512 27.69 2.28 10.58
N ASN A 513 28.54 1.26 10.41
CA ASN A 513 28.41 -0.07 10.97
C ASN A 513 28.29 -0.01 12.51
N SER A 514 29.19 0.74 13.15
CA SER A 514 29.20 0.94 14.60
C SER A 514 27.95 1.68 15.09
N ALA A 515 27.48 2.69 14.35
CA ALA A 515 26.25 3.40 14.68
C ALA A 515 25.02 2.48 14.64
N LEU A 516 24.88 1.64 13.60
CA LEU A 516 23.80 0.65 13.52
C LEU A 516 23.86 -0.35 14.67
N ASP A 517 25.06 -0.85 15.01
CA ASP A 517 25.25 -1.73 16.15
C ASP A 517 24.81 -1.09 17.47
N ASN A 518 25.17 0.17 17.70
CA ASN A 518 24.78 0.89 18.90
C ASN A 518 23.26 1.10 18.97
N ILE A 519 22.64 1.50 17.85
CA ILE A 519 21.20 1.75 17.75
C ILE A 519 20.41 0.46 18.02
N PHE A 520 20.68 -0.61 17.27
CA PHE A 520 19.96 -1.87 17.43
C PHE A 520 20.28 -2.55 18.76
N GLY A 521 21.48 -2.33 19.33
CA GLY A 521 21.84 -2.75 20.68
C GLY A 521 21.02 -2.05 21.75
N LYS A 522 20.94 -0.72 21.73
CA LYS A 522 20.11 0.10 22.65
C LYS A 522 18.63 -0.28 22.58
N MET A 523 18.13 -0.61 21.39
CA MET A 523 16.75 -1.04 21.17
C MET A 523 16.47 -2.49 21.60
N GLY A 524 17.51 -3.26 21.95
CA GLY A 524 17.37 -4.68 22.33
C GLY A 524 17.08 -5.62 21.15
N TYR A 525 17.32 -5.18 19.91
CA TYR A 525 17.08 -5.95 18.70
C TYR A 525 18.27 -6.80 18.24
N LEU A 526 19.46 -6.60 18.81
CA LEU A 526 20.59 -7.51 18.58
C LEU A 526 20.54 -8.72 19.49
N LYS A 527 20.92 -9.88 18.95
CA LYS A 527 20.96 -11.14 19.69
C LYS A 527 22.04 -11.19 20.74
#